data_AF-A0A0S9PHB8-F1
#
_entry.id   AF-A0A0S9PHB8-F1
#
_cell.length_a   1.000
_cell.length_b   1.000
_cell.length_c   1.000
_cell.angle_alpha   90.00
_cell.angle_beta   90.00
_cell.angle_gamma   90.00
#
_symmetry.space_group_name_H-M   'P 1'
#
loop_
_entity.id
_entity.type
_entity.pdbx_description
1 polymer ?
#
loop_
_entity_poly.entity_id
_entity_poly.type
_entity_poly.pdbx_seq_one_letter_code
_entity_poly.pdbx_strand_id
1 'polypeptide(L)'
;MFDTDGDLSRARKLTATDDVKVTAEPPIADYANMIDQSDDEIRFWIDAQLAATSCLVVLIGQHTANQRWAKYAIGRARELELPMIGVAIDKLTDDDGNQGVAGPNPFANAGMSARTLSALEIYEPPFTTSSFARAHIRYGLPEWVEGAIRENRLRRESRVRRHGREAGSERHEAS
;
A
#
# COMPACT_ATOMS: atom_id res chain seq x y z
N MET A 1 1.16 4.67 -3.27
CA MET A 1 1.80 5.86 -2.66
C MET A 1 3.27 5.58 -2.41
N PHE A 2 4.15 6.57 -2.55
CA PHE A 2 5.60 6.43 -2.37
C PHE A 2 6.25 7.81 -2.17
N ASP A 3 7.56 7.87 -2.01
CA ASP A 3 8.31 9.13 -2.00
C ASP A 3 8.62 9.59 -3.43
N THR A 4 7.93 10.61 -3.93
CA THR A 4 8.12 11.10 -5.30
C THR A 4 9.50 11.69 -5.54
N ASP A 5 10.14 12.24 -4.51
CA ASP A 5 11.42 12.93 -4.69
C ASP A 5 12.55 11.90 -4.84
N GLY A 6 12.56 10.87 -4.00
CA GLY A 6 13.60 9.84 -3.98
C GLY A 6 13.33 8.60 -4.84
N ASP A 7 12.06 8.28 -5.08
CA ASP A 7 11.67 6.97 -5.61
C ASP A 7 10.87 7.01 -6.92
N LEU A 8 10.64 8.18 -7.53
CA LEU A 8 9.88 8.26 -8.79
C LEU A 8 10.50 7.45 -9.92
N SER A 9 11.82 7.52 -10.11
CA SER A 9 12.53 6.73 -11.14
C SER A 9 12.37 5.23 -10.90
N ARG A 10 12.54 4.79 -9.64
CA ARG A 10 12.35 3.39 -9.22
C ARG A 10 10.91 2.91 -9.44
N ALA A 11 9.93 3.71 -9.02
CA ALA A 11 8.51 3.40 -9.16
C ALA A 11 8.10 3.26 -10.64
N ARG A 12 8.58 4.15 -11.52
CA ARG A 12 8.32 4.08 -12.97
C ARG A 12 8.83 2.78 -13.62
N LYS A 13 9.86 2.14 -13.07
CA LYS A 13 10.32 0.83 -13.57
C LYS A 13 9.28 -0.29 -13.39
N LEU A 14 8.36 -0.14 -12.43
CA LEU A 14 7.28 -1.11 -12.22
C LEU A 14 6.19 -1.00 -13.30
N THR A 15 6.02 0.19 -13.90
CA THR A 15 5.02 0.46 -14.94
C THR A 15 5.55 0.30 -16.37
N ALA A 16 6.88 0.34 -16.55
CA ALA A 16 7.52 0.01 -17.82
C ALA A 16 7.10 -1.41 -18.24
N THR A 17 6.42 -1.53 -19.39
CA THR A 17 5.92 -2.80 -19.93
C THR A 17 6.82 -3.28 -21.05
N ASP A 18 7.26 -4.54 -20.96
CA ASP A 18 8.00 -5.26 -22.02
C ASP A 18 7.04 -6.16 -22.86
N ASP A 19 5.73 -5.83 -22.86
CA ASP A 19 4.56 -6.58 -23.36
C ASP A 19 4.00 -7.78 -22.55
N VAL A 20 2.67 -7.95 -22.70
CA VAL A 20 1.68 -8.88 -22.10
C VAL A 20 1.07 -8.51 -20.74
N LYS A 21 -0.15 -7.94 -20.81
CA LYS A 21 -1.24 -7.91 -19.82
C LYS A 21 -0.84 -7.80 -18.34
N VAL A 22 -0.24 -6.68 -17.97
CA VAL A 22 -0.49 -6.09 -16.65
C VAL A 22 -1.33 -4.85 -16.93
N THR A 23 -2.64 -4.97 -16.72
CA THR A 23 -3.53 -3.81 -16.78
C THR A 23 -3.01 -2.82 -15.75
N ALA A 24 -2.70 -1.60 -16.22
CA ALA A 24 -2.12 -0.53 -15.44
C ALA A 24 -2.80 -0.45 -14.07
N GLU A 25 -2.05 -0.54 -12.98
CA GLU A 25 -2.43 0.15 -11.76
C GLU A 25 -2.13 1.63 -12.04
N PRO A 26 -3.13 2.50 -12.26
CA PRO A 26 -2.86 3.91 -12.48
C PRO A 26 -2.71 4.56 -11.10
N PRO A 27 -1.48 4.85 -10.63
CA PRO A 27 -1.28 6.18 -10.06
C PRO A 27 0.16 6.72 -10.12
N ILE A 28 1.18 5.98 -10.59
CA ILE A 28 2.58 6.44 -10.42
C ILE A 28 2.87 7.71 -11.24
N ALA A 29 2.43 7.74 -12.51
CA ALA A 29 2.60 8.91 -13.36
C ALA A 29 1.70 10.07 -12.93
N ASP A 30 0.44 9.78 -12.61
CA ASP A 30 -0.53 10.78 -12.16
C ASP A 30 -0.09 11.43 -10.84
N TYR A 31 0.42 10.63 -9.89
CA TYR A 31 0.90 11.14 -8.61
C TYR A 31 2.09 12.10 -8.79
N ALA A 32 3.00 11.80 -9.72
CA ALA A 32 4.13 12.67 -10.03
C ALA A 32 3.67 14.04 -10.58
N ASN A 33 2.55 14.10 -11.29
CA ASN A 33 1.98 15.36 -11.79
C ASN A 33 1.20 16.13 -10.71
N MET A 34 0.83 15.47 -9.61
CA MET A 34 0.06 16.08 -8.53
C MET A 34 0.92 16.84 -7.51
N ILE A 35 2.22 16.54 -7.39
CA ILE A 35 3.04 17.07 -6.29
C ILE A 35 3.24 18.60 -6.31
N ASP A 36 3.05 19.24 -7.46
CA ASP A 36 3.13 20.69 -7.63
C ASP A 36 1.78 21.42 -7.41
N GLN A 37 0.71 20.67 -7.12
CA GLN A 37 -0.62 21.22 -6.86
C GLN A 37 -0.76 21.70 -5.41
N SER A 38 -1.84 22.41 -5.10
CA SER A 38 -2.11 22.83 -3.73
C SER A 38 -2.36 21.63 -2.81
N ASP A 39 -2.13 21.82 -1.50
CA ASP A 39 -2.38 20.78 -0.50
C ASP A 39 -3.80 20.21 -0.56
N ASP A 40 -4.80 21.07 -0.80
CA ASP A 40 -6.20 20.65 -0.88
C ASP A 40 -6.47 19.80 -2.13
N GLU A 41 -5.85 20.14 -3.26
CA GLU A 41 -5.96 19.37 -4.51
C GLU A 41 -5.29 18.00 -4.38
N ILE A 42 -4.10 17.93 -3.79
CA ILE A 42 -3.40 16.66 -3.56
C ILE A 42 -4.23 15.79 -2.61
N ARG A 43 -4.77 16.38 -1.55
CA ARG A 43 -5.61 15.68 -0.58
C ARG A 43 -6.87 15.10 -1.24
N PHE A 44 -7.59 15.93 -1.99
CA PHE A 44 -8.78 15.52 -2.73
C PHE A 44 -8.46 14.40 -3.73
N TRP A 45 -7.36 14.54 -4.46
CA TRP A 45 -6.91 13.51 -5.40
C TRP A 45 -6.61 12.19 -4.71
N ILE A 46 -5.87 12.20 -3.59
CA ILE A 46 -5.58 10.99 -2.81
C ILE A 46 -6.89 10.34 -2.34
N ASP A 47 -7.83 11.12 -1.79
CA ASP A 47 -9.11 10.59 -1.31
C ASP A 47 -9.92 9.95 -2.45
N ALA A 48 -9.93 10.56 -3.64
CA ALA A 48 -10.57 10.01 -4.82
C ALA A 48 -9.92 8.70 -5.29
N GLN A 49 -8.57 8.63 -5.30
CA GLN A 49 -7.85 7.40 -5.64
C GLN A 49 -8.14 6.27 -4.65
N LEU A 50 -8.16 6.59 -3.34
CA LEU A 50 -8.48 5.61 -2.29
C LEU A 50 -9.91 5.10 -2.39
N ALA A 51 -10.87 5.93 -2.79
CA ALA A 51 -12.26 5.52 -3.01
C ALA A 51 -12.44 4.63 -4.25
N ALA A 52 -11.57 4.79 -5.25
CA ALA A 52 -11.62 4.04 -6.51
C ALA A 52 -10.81 2.73 -6.50
N THR A 53 -10.02 2.47 -5.45
CA THR A 53 -9.21 1.25 -5.33
C THR A 53 -9.74 0.28 -4.28
N SER A 54 -9.40 -1.00 -4.43
CA SER A 54 -9.70 -2.06 -3.46
C SER A 54 -8.60 -2.27 -2.43
N CYS A 55 -7.39 -1.78 -2.70
CA CYS A 55 -6.21 -1.92 -1.83
C CYS A 55 -5.23 -0.76 -2.04
N LEU A 56 -4.66 -0.25 -0.95
CA LEU A 56 -3.56 0.71 -1.03
C LEU A 56 -2.21 -0.02 -1.00
N VAL A 57 -1.43 0.17 -2.07
CA VAL A 57 -0.03 -0.27 -2.15
C VAL A 57 0.89 0.91 -1.80
N VAL A 58 1.78 0.69 -0.83
CA VAL A 58 2.85 1.65 -0.48
C VAL A 58 4.19 1.12 -0.98
N LEU A 59 4.84 1.82 -1.90
CA LEU A 59 6.20 1.49 -2.32
C LEU A 59 7.19 2.14 -1.36
N ILE A 60 8.04 1.33 -0.74
CA ILE A 60 8.86 1.70 0.41
C ILE A 60 10.32 1.82 -0.04
N GLY A 61 10.78 3.06 -0.15
CA GLY A 61 12.18 3.44 -0.19
C GLY A 61 12.62 4.12 1.11
N GLN A 62 13.83 4.67 1.11
CA GLN A 62 14.52 5.16 2.31
C GLN A 62 13.70 6.16 3.14
N HIS A 63 12.98 7.07 2.47
CA HIS A 63 12.31 8.19 3.12
C HIS A 63 10.77 8.11 3.08
N THR A 64 10.19 7.07 2.47
CA THR A 64 8.73 6.94 2.28
C THR A 64 7.96 7.02 3.60
N ALA A 65 8.45 6.41 4.67
CA ALA A 65 7.79 6.45 5.97
C ALA A 65 7.67 7.86 6.57
N ASN A 66 8.51 8.80 6.13
CA ASN A 66 8.50 10.18 6.58
C ASN A 66 7.70 11.11 5.67
N GLN A 67 7.40 10.69 4.44
CA GLN A 67 6.69 11.50 3.46
C GLN A 67 5.26 11.84 3.88
N ARG A 68 4.92 13.13 3.75
CA ARG A 68 3.65 13.70 4.24
C ARG A 68 2.45 13.01 3.61
N TRP A 69 2.46 12.89 2.29
CA TRP A 69 1.33 12.32 1.53
C TRP A 69 1.21 10.81 1.67
N ALA A 70 2.33 10.10 1.86
CA ALA A 70 2.31 8.69 2.23
C ALA A 70 1.63 8.47 3.59
N LYS A 71 2.00 9.26 4.61
CA LYS A 71 1.34 9.26 5.93
C LYS A 71 -0.15 9.57 5.82
N TYR A 72 -0.51 10.58 5.05
CA TYR A 72 -1.91 10.96 4.83
C TYR A 72 -2.73 9.81 4.24
N ALA A 73 -2.25 9.21 3.13
CA ALA A 73 -2.95 8.12 2.46
C ALA A 73 -3.09 6.87 3.35
N ILE A 74 -2.06 6.52 4.14
CA ILE A 74 -2.12 5.40 5.09
C ILE A 74 -3.16 5.68 6.19
N GLY A 75 -3.16 6.90 6.75
CA GLY A 75 -4.15 7.32 7.74
C GLY A 75 -5.56 7.23 7.18
N ARG A 76 -5.77 7.70 5.94
CA ARG A 76 -7.10 7.70 5.35
C ARG A 76 -7.58 6.31 4.91
N ALA A 77 -6.69 5.47 4.37
CA ALA A 77 -6.98 4.07 4.07
C ALA A 77 -7.40 3.28 5.32
N ARG A 78 -6.75 3.55 6.46
CA ARG A 78 -7.15 2.99 7.75
C ARG A 78 -8.59 3.38 8.13
N GLU A 79 -8.94 4.67 8.02
CA GLU A 79 -10.29 5.16 8.34
C GLU A 79 -11.36 4.55 7.42
N LEU A 80 -11.00 4.23 6.18
CA LEU A 80 -11.84 3.55 5.20
C LEU A 80 -11.89 2.02 5.40
N GLU A 81 -11.13 1.47 6.35
CA GLU A 81 -10.88 0.03 6.49
C GLU A 81 -10.45 -0.65 5.16
N LEU A 82 -9.70 0.10 4.35
CA LEU A 82 -9.13 -0.35 3.09
C LEU A 82 -7.90 -1.23 3.40
N PRO A 83 -7.77 -2.42 2.78
CA PRO A 83 -6.57 -3.24 2.95
C PRO A 83 -5.35 -2.49 2.40
N MET A 84 -4.21 -2.71 3.05
CA MET A 84 -2.94 -2.07 2.69
C MET A 84 -1.83 -3.12 2.64
N ILE A 85 -0.87 -2.92 1.73
CA ILE A 85 0.39 -3.67 1.70
C ILE A 85 1.57 -2.72 1.48
N GLY A 86 2.73 -3.12 1.98
CA GLY A 86 4.01 -2.48 1.68
C GLY A 86 4.81 -3.29 0.66
N VAL A 87 5.55 -2.62 -0.21
CA VAL A 87 6.48 -3.27 -1.14
C VAL A 87 7.81 -2.53 -1.11
N ALA A 88 8.88 -3.19 -0.69
CA ALA A 88 10.21 -2.58 -0.69
C ALA A 88 10.74 -2.42 -2.11
N ILE A 89 11.24 -1.23 -2.43
CA ILE A 89 11.77 -0.88 -3.76
C ILE A 89 13.24 -0.44 -3.72
N ASP A 90 13.91 -0.53 -2.57
CA ASP A 90 15.33 -0.17 -2.40
C ASP A 90 16.26 -1.01 -3.32
N LYS A 91 15.85 -2.23 -3.67
CA LYS A 91 16.56 -3.09 -4.63
C LYS A 91 16.41 -2.65 -6.09
N LEU A 92 15.51 -1.70 -6.39
CA LEU A 92 15.42 -1.14 -7.73
C LEU A 92 16.49 -0.08 -7.91
N THR A 93 17.16 -0.13 -9.06
CA THR A 93 18.05 0.94 -9.48
C THR A 93 17.25 2.20 -9.84
N ASP A 94 17.77 3.37 -9.55
CA ASP A 94 17.32 4.63 -10.15
C ASP A 94 17.80 4.77 -11.61
N ASP A 95 17.63 5.95 -12.19
CA ASP A 95 18.04 6.25 -13.56
C ASP A 95 19.57 6.34 -13.72
N ASP A 96 20.30 6.60 -12.63
CA ASP A 96 21.76 6.58 -12.59
C ASP A 96 22.33 5.17 -12.37
N GLY A 97 21.48 4.15 -12.22
CA GLY A 97 21.88 2.77 -12.02
C GLY A 97 22.21 2.41 -10.57
N ASN A 98 21.88 3.27 -9.60
CA ASN A 98 22.18 3.05 -8.18
C ASN A 98 20.98 2.44 -7.43
N GLN A 99 21.23 1.44 -6.58
CA GLN A 99 20.21 0.94 -5.67
C GLN A 99 20.00 1.88 -4.48
N GLY A 100 18.80 1.85 -3.91
CA GLY A 100 18.45 2.65 -2.75
C GLY A 100 18.86 2.00 -1.43
N VAL A 101 18.55 2.70 -0.34
CA VAL A 101 18.69 2.19 1.03
C VAL A 101 17.32 1.74 1.53
N ALA A 102 17.27 0.61 2.22
CA ALA A 102 16.04 0.12 2.85
C ALA A 102 15.49 1.16 3.83
N GLY A 103 14.20 1.48 3.67
CA GLY A 103 13.49 2.43 4.53
C GLY A 103 12.80 1.74 5.72
N PRO A 104 12.41 2.53 6.74
CA PRO A 104 11.63 2.00 7.85
C PRO A 104 10.19 1.67 7.43
N ASN A 105 9.51 0.83 8.21
CA ASN A 105 8.11 0.48 7.99
C ASN A 105 7.20 1.73 8.07
N PRO A 106 6.49 2.12 6.99
CA PRO A 106 5.67 3.33 6.97
C PRO A 106 4.40 3.23 7.82
N PHE A 107 3.94 2.02 8.15
CA PHE A 107 2.73 1.80 8.94
C PHE A 107 2.95 2.00 10.44
N ALA A 108 4.20 1.92 10.92
CA ALA A 108 4.53 1.97 12.34
C ALA A 108 4.03 3.24 13.05
N ASN A 109 4.02 4.38 12.35
CA ASN A 109 3.63 5.68 12.90
C ASN A 109 2.17 6.07 12.60
N ALA A 110 1.35 5.15 12.06
CA ALA A 110 -0.02 5.44 11.66
C ALA A 110 -1.06 5.30 12.81
N GLY A 111 -0.60 5.24 14.07
CA GLY A 111 -1.46 5.08 15.24
C GLY A 111 -2.26 3.78 15.23
N MET A 112 -1.74 2.74 14.56
CA MET A 112 -2.37 1.43 14.44
C MET A 112 -2.08 0.58 15.68
N SER A 113 -3.02 -0.30 16.03
CA SER A 113 -2.78 -1.28 17.09
C SER A 113 -1.68 -2.27 16.66
N ALA A 114 -0.94 -2.84 17.63
CA ALA A 114 0.06 -3.88 17.33
C ALA A 114 -0.55 -5.03 16.51
N ARG A 115 -1.79 -5.43 16.84
CA ARG A 115 -2.53 -6.44 16.08
C ARG A 115 -2.73 -6.03 14.62
N THR A 116 -3.08 -4.77 14.36
CA THR A 116 -3.27 -4.26 13.00
C THR A 116 -1.97 -4.26 12.23
N LEU A 117 -0.87 -3.81 12.87
CA LEU A 117 0.47 -3.80 12.26
C LEU A 117 0.94 -5.22 11.91
N SER A 118 0.76 -6.19 12.80
CA SER A 118 1.10 -7.61 12.53
C SER A 118 0.26 -8.25 11.43
N ALA A 119 -0.80 -7.56 10.99
CA ALA A 119 -1.74 -8.05 9.99
C ALA A 119 -1.51 -7.44 8.61
N LEU A 120 -0.55 -6.51 8.50
CA LEU A 120 -0.10 -5.87 7.28
C LEU A 120 1.19 -6.52 6.81
N GLU A 121 1.21 -6.91 5.54
CA GLU A 121 2.39 -7.52 4.93
C GLU A 121 3.28 -6.45 4.28
N ILE A 122 4.59 -6.61 4.46
CA ILE A 122 5.61 -5.89 3.69
C ILE A 122 6.38 -6.91 2.87
N TYR A 123 6.28 -6.78 1.55
CA TYR A 123 6.95 -7.66 0.61
C TYR A 123 8.32 -7.11 0.25
N GLU A 124 9.35 -7.88 0.53
CA GLU A 124 10.75 -7.57 0.22
C GLU A 124 11.26 -8.51 -0.87
N PRO A 125 11.70 -8.00 -2.03
CA PRO A 125 12.26 -8.86 -3.06
C PRO A 125 13.54 -9.56 -2.56
N PRO A 126 13.64 -10.90 -2.66
CA PRO A 126 14.79 -11.66 -2.15
C PRO A 126 16.01 -11.60 -3.09
N PHE A 127 16.08 -10.58 -3.96
CA PHE A 127 17.08 -10.46 -5.01
C PHE A 127 17.87 -9.17 -4.87
N THR A 128 19.19 -9.27 -5.04
CA THR A 128 20.08 -8.11 -5.08
C THR A 128 20.13 -7.48 -6.47
N THR A 129 19.80 -8.20 -7.54
CA THR A 129 19.78 -7.64 -8.89
C THR A 129 18.47 -6.91 -9.16
N SER A 130 18.55 -5.65 -9.60
CA SER A 130 17.37 -4.81 -9.84
C SER A 130 16.39 -5.38 -10.87
N SER A 131 16.86 -6.11 -11.89
CA SER A 131 15.97 -6.75 -12.87
C SER A 131 15.15 -7.89 -12.27
N PHE A 132 15.77 -8.74 -11.43
CA PHE A 132 15.08 -9.81 -10.71
C PHE A 132 14.16 -9.27 -9.63
N ALA A 133 14.56 -8.23 -8.90
CA ALA A 133 13.70 -7.54 -7.94
C ALA A 133 12.46 -6.94 -8.62
N ARG A 134 12.65 -6.25 -9.76
CA ARG A 134 11.54 -5.73 -10.58
C ARG A 134 10.60 -6.84 -11.03
N ALA A 135 11.14 -7.94 -11.57
CA ALA A 135 10.32 -9.06 -12.04
C ALA A 135 9.51 -9.67 -10.89
N HIS A 136 10.13 -9.89 -9.73
CA HIS A 136 9.47 -10.43 -8.55
C HIS A 136 8.31 -9.55 -8.09
N ILE A 137 8.52 -8.23 -7.99
CA ILE A 137 7.46 -7.29 -7.65
C ILE A 137 6.34 -7.34 -8.69
N ARG A 138 6.67 -7.21 -9.99
CA ARG A 138 5.66 -7.13 -11.05
C ARG A 138 4.78 -8.38 -11.14
N TYR A 139 5.36 -9.56 -10.98
CA TYR A 139 4.60 -10.82 -11.06
C TYR A 139 3.92 -11.19 -9.74
N GLY A 140 4.46 -10.79 -8.59
CA GLY A 140 3.88 -11.08 -7.28
C GLY A 140 2.77 -10.10 -6.87
N LEU A 141 2.85 -8.84 -7.29
CA LEU A 141 1.96 -7.77 -6.83
C LEU A 141 0.47 -8.10 -6.97
N PRO A 142 -0.04 -8.63 -8.10
CA PRO A 142 -1.45 -8.99 -8.21
C PRO A 142 -1.91 -10.02 -7.17
N GLU A 143 -1.08 -11.02 -6.86
CA GLU A 143 -1.38 -12.04 -5.86
C GLU A 143 -1.35 -11.47 -4.44
N TRP A 144 -0.37 -10.61 -4.15
CA TRP A 144 -0.24 -9.95 -2.85
C TRP A 144 -1.43 -9.04 -2.54
N VAL A 145 -1.87 -8.28 -3.55
CA VAL A 145 -3.07 -7.42 -3.46
C VAL A 145 -4.32 -8.27 -3.22
N GLU A 146 -4.52 -9.32 -4.02
CA GLU A 146 -5.67 -10.23 -3.86
C GLU A 146 -5.66 -10.92 -2.49
N GLY A 147 -4.47 -11.31 -1.99
CA GLY A 147 -4.28 -11.82 -0.64
C GLY A 147 -4.75 -10.84 0.43
N ALA A 148 -4.33 -9.58 0.35
CA ALA A 148 -4.71 -8.55 1.30
C ALA A 148 -6.22 -8.26 1.29
N ILE A 149 -6.84 -8.24 0.11
CA ILE A 149 -8.30 -8.07 -0.05
C ILE A 149 -9.05 -9.23 0.59
N ARG A 150 -8.64 -10.47 0.29
CA ARG A 150 -9.25 -11.69 0.84
C ARG A 150 -9.15 -11.73 2.37
N GLU A 151 -7.98 -11.47 2.92
CA GLU A 151 -7.77 -11.44 4.38
C GLU A 151 -8.62 -10.35 5.05
N ASN A 152 -8.70 -9.16 4.47
CA ASN A 152 -9.55 -8.10 5.01
C ASN A 152 -11.04 -8.49 5.01
N ARG A 153 -11.51 -9.16 3.94
CA ARG A 153 -12.87 -9.69 3.87
C ARG A 153 -13.16 -10.70 4.98
N LEU A 154 -12.27 -11.69 5.17
CA LEU A 154 -12.41 -12.70 6.21
C LEU A 154 -12.42 -12.09 7.62
N ARG A 155 -11.58 -11.07 7.87
CA ARG A 155 -11.55 -10.33 9.13
C ARG A 155 -12.85 -9.59 9.39
N ARG A 156 -13.41 -8.92 8.38
CA ARG A 156 -14.69 -8.21 8.48
C ARG A 156 -15.84 -9.16 8.77
N GLU A 157 -15.96 -10.26 8.04
CA GLU A 157 -16.98 -11.29 8.30
C GLU A 157 -16.87 -11.86 9.72
N SER A 158 -15.65 -12.10 10.19
CA SER A 158 -15.39 -12.62 11.54
C SER A 158 -15.73 -11.62 12.66
N ARG A 159 -15.73 -10.31 12.38
CA ARG A 159 -16.19 -9.28 13.33
C ARG A 159 -17.71 -9.25 13.41
N VAL A 160 -18.39 -9.33 12.27
CA VAL A 160 -19.86 -9.34 12.19
C VAL A 160 -20.43 -10.57 12.90
N ARG A 161 -19.87 -11.77 12.66
CA ARG A 161 -20.31 -13.01 13.32
C ARG A 161 -20.16 -12.97 14.85
N ARG A 162 -19.14 -12.28 15.38
CA ARG A 162 -18.93 -12.13 16.82
C ARG A 162 -19.96 -11.18 17.45
N HIS A 163 -20.14 -9.99 16.87
CA HIS A 163 -21.12 -9.02 17.36
C HIS A 163 -22.56 -9.55 17.28
N GLY A 164 -22.89 -10.32 16.23
CA GLY A 164 -24.21 -10.95 16.11
C GLY A 164 -24.49 -12.05 17.14
N ARG A 165 -23.45 -12.71 17.68
CA ARG A 165 -23.59 -13.72 18.74
C ARG A 165 -23.75 -13.09 20.12
N GLU A 166 -22.99 -12.04 20.41
CA GLU A 166 -23.08 -11.29 21.68
C GLU A 166 -24.45 -10.61 21.82
N ALA A 167 -24.95 -9.96 20.75
CA ALA A 167 -26.29 -9.37 20.73
C ALA A 167 -27.46 -10.39 20.77
N GLY A 168 -27.15 -11.68 20.58
CA GLY A 168 -28.10 -12.79 20.68
C GLY A 168 -28.15 -13.40 22.08
N SER A 169 -27.02 -13.49 22.80
CA SER A 169 -26.99 -14.00 24.18
C SER A 169 -27.62 -13.01 25.16
N GLU A 170 -27.41 -11.71 24.99
CA GLU A 170 -28.02 -10.67 25.84
C GLU A 170 -29.56 -10.67 25.77
N ARG A 171 -30.16 -11.11 24.65
CA ARG A 171 -31.63 -11.23 24.52
C ARG A 171 -32.21 -12.48 25.16
N HIS A 172 -31.40 -13.52 25.38
CA HIS A 172 -31.85 -14.74 26.06
C HIS A 172 -31.70 -14.63 27.58
N GLU A 173 -30.80 -13.80 28.10
CA GLU A 173 -30.69 -13.56 29.54
C GLU A 173 -31.69 -12.53 30.07
N ALA A 174 -32.32 -11.73 29.19
CA ALA A 174 -33.30 -10.70 29.53
C ALA A 174 -34.77 -11.16 29.39
N SER A 175 -35.03 -12.46 29.19
CA SER A 175 -36.37 -13.03 28.98
C SER A 175 -36.70 -14.14 29.97
#